data_AF-C6D9T7-F1
#
_entry.id   AF-C6D9T7-F1
#
_cell.length_a   1.000
_cell.length_b   1.000
_cell.length_c   1.000
_cell.angle_alpha   90.00
_cell.angle_beta   90.00
_cell.angle_gamma   90.00
#
_symmetry.space_group_name_H-M   'P 1'
#
loop_
_entity.id
_entity.type
_entity.pdbx_description
1 polymer ?
#
loop_
_entity_poly.entity_id
_entity_poly.type
_entity_poly.pdbx_seq_one_letter_code
_entity_poly.pdbx_strand_id
1 'polypeptide(L)'
;MKCLNCDNDARKESGLCATCEEQEQQKINGILYLPALGIILSIVTTPFSLYEIINAMVIHFRNTGFLGYYALALVFFLCAMFALEIFTAMTFFRRKKRTRNVMVAYYFISALVVGYMTVLPAYLFNAKLDTGDIRAISSAVFGIAVWIPYFLFSKRIPLVFSR
;
A
#
# COMPACT_ATOMS: atom_id res chain seq x y z
N MET A 1 -11.02 -37.72 -16.62
CA MET A 1 -10.14 -36.77 -17.33
C MET A 1 -8.93 -36.59 -16.45
N LYS A 2 -7.72 -36.64 -16.97
CA LYS A 2 -6.51 -36.44 -16.17
C LYS A 2 -6.33 -34.96 -15.84
N CYS A 3 -5.73 -34.66 -14.69
CA CYS A 3 -5.39 -33.30 -14.31
C CYS A 3 -4.38 -32.69 -15.29
N LEU A 4 -4.53 -31.40 -15.56
CA LEU A 4 -3.65 -30.65 -16.46
C LEU A 4 -2.19 -30.58 -15.98
N ASN A 5 -1.95 -30.79 -14.68
CA ASN A 5 -0.67 -30.57 -14.03
C ASN A 5 -0.14 -31.81 -13.27
N CYS A 6 -0.94 -32.87 -13.16
CA CYS A 6 -0.65 -34.07 -12.37
C CYS A 6 -1.31 -35.29 -13.04
N ASP A 7 -0.81 -36.51 -12.79
CA ASP A 7 -1.40 -37.72 -13.38
C ASP A 7 -2.66 -38.23 -12.63
N ASN A 8 -3.13 -37.50 -11.60
CA ASN A 8 -4.35 -37.85 -10.86
C ASN A 8 -5.62 -37.44 -11.61
N ASP A 9 -6.75 -38.00 -11.16
CA ASP A 9 -8.07 -37.65 -11.68
C ASP A 9 -8.44 -36.19 -11.42
N ALA A 10 -8.85 -35.50 -12.49
CA ALA A 10 -9.29 -34.12 -12.45
C ALA A 10 -10.75 -33.99 -12.00
N ARG A 11 -11.05 -32.90 -11.30
CA ARG A 11 -12.43 -32.42 -11.15
C ARG A 11 -12.91 -31.85 -12.49
N LYS A 12 -14.15 -32.17 -12.89
CA LYS A 12 -14.73 -31.72 -14.16
C LYS A 12 -14.82 -30.20 -14.30
N GLU A 13 -14.92 -29.48 -13.17
CA GLU A 13 -15.16 -28.03 -13.16
C GLU A 13 -13.89 -27.22 -13.41
N SER A 14 -12.75 -27.64 -12.85
CA SER A 14 -11.47 -26.91 -12.90
C SER A 14 -10.43 -27.56 -13.81
N GLY A 15 -10.61 -28.83 -14.19
CA GLY A 15 -9.59 -29.60 -14.91
C GLY A 15 -8.34 -29.92 -14.08
N LEU A 16 -8.37 -29.63 -12.76
CA LEU A 16 -7.25 -29.85 -11.82
C LEU A 16 -7.61 -30.93 -10.79
N CYS A 17 -6.58 -31.60 -10.25
CA CYS A 17 -6.69 -32.45 -9.06
C CYS A 17 -6.80 -31.56 -7.80
N ALA A 18 -7.46 -32.04 -6.73
CA ALA A 18 -7.75 -31.23 -5.54
C ALA A 18 -6.50 -30.56 -4.92
N THR A 19 -5.37 -31.26 -4.92
CA THR A 19 -4.08 -30.76 -4.46
C THR A 19 -3.52 -29.65 -5.34
N CYS A 20 -3.63 -29.77 -6.67
CA CYS A 20 -3.19 -28.72 -7.59
C CYS A 20 -4.10 -27.48 -7.54
N GLU A 21 -5.39 -27.66 -7.27
CA GLU A 21 -6.34 -26.56 -7.09
C GLU A 21 -6.01 -25.73 -5.85
N GLU A 22 -5.70 -26.37 -4.72
CA GLU A 22 -5.24 -25.68 -3.50
C GLU A 22 -3.94 -24.90 -3.73
N GLN A 23 -3.00 -25.48 -4.48
CA GLN A 23 -1.74 -24.81 -4.83
C GLN A 23 -1.95 -23.57 -5.72
N GLU A 24 -2.89 -23.63 -6.68
CA GLU A 24 -3.28 -22.48 -7.50
C GLU A 24 -3.97 -21.39 -6.66
N GLN A 25 -4.85 -21.77 -5.74
CA GLN A 25 -5.55 -20.83 -4.86
C GLN A 25 -4.60 -20.07 -3.90
N GLN A 26 -3.45 -20.66 -3.56
CA GLN A 26 -2.40 -20.04 -2.73
C GLN A 26 -1.50 -19.05 -3.49
N LYS A 27 -1.68 -18.88 -4.82
CA LYS A 27 -0.91 -17.92 -5.62
C LYS A 27 -1.51 -16.51 -5.58
N ILE A 28 -0.63 -15.51 -5.64
CA ILE A 28 -1.02 -14.11 -5.80
C ILE A 28 -1.46 -13.90 -7.25
N ASN A 29 -2.76 -14.01 -7.52
CA ASN A 29 -3.34 -13.85 -8.87
C ASN A 29 -4.46 -12.78 -8.89
N GLY A 30 -4.92 -12.39 -10.08
CA GLY A 30 -6.13 -11.57 -10.28
C GLY A 30 -6.06 -10.21 -9.57
N ILE A 31 -7.11 -9.86 -8.82
CA ILE A 31 -7.24 -8.54 -8.16
C ILE A 31 -6.12 -8.22 -7.15
N LEU A 32 -5.36 -9.23 -6.66
CA LEU A 32 -4.22 -8.98 -5.78
C LEU A 32 -3.00 -8.38 -6.49
N TYR A 33 -2.95 -8.39 -7.83
CA TYR A 33 -1.89 -7.69 -8.57
C TYR A 33 -1.98 -6.18 -8.43
N LEU A 34 -3.18 -5.62 -8.24
CA LEU A 34 -3.38 -4.19 -8.07
C LEU A 34 -2.72 -3.66 -6.77
N PRO A 35 -2.97 -4.24 -5.58
CA PRO A 35 -2.25 -3.88 -4.36
C PRO A 35 -0.74 -4.13 -4.47
N ALA A 36 -0.33 -5.23 -5.11
CA ALA A 36 1.09 -5.57 -5.28
C ALA A 36 1.82 -4.49 -6.08
N LEU A 37 1.24 -4.07 -7.20
CA LEU A 37 1.76 -3.01 -8.05
C LEU A 37 1.75 -1.66 -7.33
N GLY A 38 0.69 -1.37 -6.56
CA GLY A 38 0.63 -0.17 -5.73
C GLY A 38 1.81 -0.08 -4.75
N ILE A 39 2.09 -1.15 -4.02
CA ILE A 39 3.22 -1.18 -3.07
C ILE A 39 4.57 -1.00 -3.78
N ILE A 40 4.77 -1.65 -4.92
CA ILE A 40 6.01 -1.52 -5.71
C ILE A 40 6.18 -0.07 -6.16
N LEU A 41 5.13 0.55 -6.71
CA LEU A 41 5.18 1.94 -7.13
C LEU A 41 5.48 2.86 -5.95
N SER A 42 4.82 2.68 -4.81
CA SER A 42 5.08 3.47 -3.61
C SER A 42 6.55 3.40 -3.17
N ILE A 43 7.12 2.20 -3.08
CA ILE A 43 8.54 2.03 -2.70
C ILE A 43 9.47 2.76 -3.68
N VAL A 44 9.13 2.79 -4.97
CA VAL A 44 9.92 3.51 -5.97
C VAL A 44 9.73 5.01 -5.86
N THR A 45 8.51 5.51 -5.65
CA THR A 45 8.19 6.95 -5.67
C THR A 45 8.53 7.67 -4.36
N THR A 46 8.37 7.02 -3.21
CA THR A 46 8.54 7.63 -1.87
C THR A 46 9.94 8.24 -1.66
N PRO A 47 11.05 7.62 -2.10
CA PRO A 47 12.38 8.24 -2.05
C PRO A 47 12.49 9.57 -2.81
N PHE A 48 11.83 9.68 -3.97
CA PHE A 48 11.81 10.93 -4.74
C PHE A 48 11.04 12.02 -3.98
N SER A 49 9.88 11.68 -3.42
CA SER A 49 9.11 12.61 -2.60
C SER A 49 9.88 13.07 -1.35
N LEU A 50 10.59 12.14 -0.68
CA LEU A 50 11.47 12.47 0.44
C LEU A 50 12.57 13.45 0.02
N TYR A 51 13.22 13.22 -1.12
CA TYR A 51 14.25 14.10 -1.64
C TYR A 51 13.72 15.51 -1.93
N GLU A 52 12.58 15.62 -2.62
CA GLU A 52 11.95 16.91 -2.94
C GLU A 52 11.63 17.71 -1.68
N ILE A 53 11.08 17.05 -0.67
CA ILE A 53 10.67 17.67 0.58
C ILE A 53 11.87 18.11 1.41
N ILE A 54 12.89 17.27 1.53
CA ILE A 54 14.13 17.62 2.22
C ILE A 54 14.80 18.80 1.51
N ASN A 55 14.84 18.80 0.16
CA ASN A 55 15.40 19.90 -0.61
C ASN A 55 14.61 21.20 -0.38
N ALA A 56 13.28 21.16 -0.44
CA ALA A 56 12.44 22.32 -0.15
C ALA A 56 12.64 22.85 1.28
N MET A 57 12.78 21.95 2.25
CA MET A 57 13.05 22.28 3.65
C MET A 57 14.42 22.94 3.83
N VAL A 58 15.47 22.44 3.16
CA VAL A 58 16.81 23.04 3.18
C VAL A 58 16.81 24.43 2.53
N ILE A 59 16.13 24.61 1.40
CA ILE A 59 15.99 25.91 0.73
C ILE A 59 15.27 26.90 1.66
N HIS A 60 14.16 26.49 2.26
CA HIS A 60 13.41 27.33 3.20
C HIS A 60 14.27 27.73 4.41
N PHE A 61 15.02 26.78 4.97
CA PHE A 61 15.92 27.04 6.08
C PHE A 61 17.04 28.03 5.72
N ARG A 62 17.63 27.91 4.52
CA ARG A 62 18.66 28.87 4.05
C ARG A 62 18.12 30.29 3.91
N ASN A 63 16.85 30.44 3.53
CA ASN A 63 16.24 31.75 3.31
C ASN A 63 15.72 32.41 4.60
N THR A 64 15.22 31.62 5.55
CA THR A 64 14.51 32.14 6.74
C THR A 64 15.27 31.91 8.04
N GLY A 65 16.26 31.01 8.06
CA GLY A 65 16.93 30.54 9.27
C GLY A 65 16.04 29.72 10.22
N PHE A 66 14.77 29.47 9.84
CA PHE A 66 13.78 28.82 10.70
C PHE A 66 13.33 27.48 10.13
N LEU A 67 13.28 26.48 11.01
CA LEU A 67 12.83 25.14 10.72
C LEU A 67 11.53 24.90 11.49
N GLY A 68 10.40 24.94 10.80
CA GLY A 68 9.11 24.72 11.43
C GLY A 68 8.94 23.29 11.92
N TYR A 69 8.33 23.11 13.11
CA TYR A 69 7.99 21.79 13.66
C TYR A 69 7.15 20.94 12.68
N TYR A 70 6.32 21.60 11.88
CA TYR A 70 5.54 20.97 10.80
C TYR A 70 6.45 20.24 9.78
N ALA A 71 7.52 20.89 9.31
CA ALA A 71 8.42 20.31 8.32
C ALA A 71 9.20 19.11 8.89
N LEU A 72 9.65 19.20 10.15
CA LEU A 72 10.31 18.08 10.84
C LEU A 72 9.39 16.87 11.00
N ALA A 73 8.16 17.10 11.44
CA ALA A 73 7.16 16.05 11.58
C ALA A 73 6.83 15.40 10.22
N LEU A 74 6.77 16.20 9.14
CA LEU A 74 6.50 15.72 7.80
C LEU A 74 7.60 14.78 7.28
N VAL A 75 8.88 15.12 7.48
CA VAL A 75 10.01 14.22 7.14
C VAL A 75 9.95 12.94 7.99
N PHE A 76 9.68 13.06 9.29
CA PHE A 76 9.54 11.89 10.17
C PHE A 76 8.43 10.95 9.70
N PHE A 77 7.25 11.48 9.38
CA PHE A 77 6.12 10.69 8.88
C PHE A 77 6.43 10.01 7.55
N LEU A 78 7.11 10.68 6.63
CA LEU A 78 7.51 10.06 5.36
C LEU A 78 8.54 8.95 5.55
N CYS A 79 9.53 9.13 6.41
CA CYS A 79 10.47 8.06 6.75
C CYS A 79 9.76 6.86 7.40
N ALA A 80 8.82 7.10 8.31
CA ALA A 80 8.02 6.06 8.93
C ALA A 80 7.13 5.34 7.91
N MET A 81 6.53 6.07 6.97
CA MET A 81 5.74 5.51 5.87
C MET A 81 6.58 4.66 4.94
N PHE A 82 7.78 5.12 4.58
CA PHE A 82 8.69 4.34 3.74
C PHE A 82 9.09 3.03 4.40
N ALA A 83 9.38 3.04 5.71
CA ALA A 83 9.65 1.82 6.46
C ALA A 83 8.43 0.88 6.47
N LEU A 84 7.21 1.44 6.61
CA LEU A 84 5.97 0.67 6.56
C LEU A 84 5.73 0.07 5.16
N GLU A 85 6.05 0.78 4.09
CA GLU A 85 5.95 0.28 2.70
C GLU A 85 6.87 -0.92 2.47
N ILE A 86 8.14 -0.81 2.89
CA ILE A 86 9.10 -1.93 2.80
C ILE A 86 8.60 -3.11 3.63
N PHE A 87 8.13 -2.87 4.86
CA PHE A 87 7.57 -3.93 5.71
C PHE A 87 6.32 -4.59 5.08
N THR A 88 5.46 -3.78 4.46
CA THR A 88 4.26 -4.24 3.77
C THR A 88 4.63 -5.10 2.56
N ALA A 89 5.57 -4.65 1.72
CA ALA A 89 6.09 -5.45 0.61
C ALA A 89 6.67 -6.79 1.09
N MET A 90 7.51 -6.76 2.13
CA MET A 90 8.12 -7.98 2.67
C MET A 90 7.07 -8.96 3.18
N THR A 91 6.05 -8.50 3.89
CA THR A 91 4.98 -9.38 4.40
C THR A 91 4.11 -9.91 3.27
N PHE A 92 3.75 -9.05 2.31
CA PHE A 92 2.91 -9.36 1.16
C PHE A 92 3.56 -10.39 0.22
N PHE A 93 4.78 -10.15 -0.25
CA PHE A 93 5.46 -11.06 -1.17
C PHE A 93 5.92 -12.37 -0.50
N ARG A 94 6.18 -12.34 0.82
CA ARG A 94 6.44 -13.58 1.59
C ARG A 94 5.17 -14.33 1.98
N ARG A 95 3.98 -13.82 1.60
CA ARG A 95 2.67 -14.44 1.85
C ARG A 95 2.37 -14.71 3.33
N LYS A 96 2.85 -13.84 4.23
CA LYS A 96 2.69 -14.03 5.67
C LYS A 96 1.22 -13.88 6.10
N LYS A 97 0.73 -14.67 7.05
CA LYS A 97 -0.62 -14.54 7.63
C LYS A 97 -0.94 -13.15 8.19
N ARG A 98 0.09 -12.43 8.65
CA ARG A 98 -0.04 -11.05 9.16
C ARG A 98 -0.36 -10.03 8.05
N THR A 99 -0.18 -10.35 6.77
CA THR A 99 -0.36 -9.42 5.64
C THR A 99 -1.71 -8.73 5.66
N ARG A 100 -2.78 -9.44 6.02
CA ARG A 100 -4.11 -8.84 6.17
C ARG A 100 -4.09 -7.60 7.06
N ASN A 101 -3.58 -7.73 8.28
CA ASN A 101 -3.57 -6.64 9.25
C ASN A 101 -2.56 -5.56 8.85
N VAL A 102 -1.44 -5.94 8.22
CA VAL A 102 -0.43 -5.00 7.74
C VAL A 102 -0.97 -4.14 6.58
N MET A 103 -1.70 -4.74 5.64
CA MET A 103 -2.31 -4.00 4.52
C MET A 103 -3.38 -3.03 5.01
N VAL A 104 -4.22 -3.44 5.96
CA VAL A 104 -5.22 -2.54 6.57
C VAL A 104 -4.54 -1.37 7.28
N ALA A 105 -3.50 -1.64 8.07
CA ALA A 105 -2.71 -0.60 8.72
C ALA A 105 -2.02 0.31 7.70
N TYR A 106 -1.47 -0.24 6.62
CA TYR A 106 -0.84 0.52 5.55
C TYR A 106 -1.81 1.51 4.90
N TYR A 107 -2.99 1.08 4.45
CA TYR A 107 -3.97 1.98 3.84
C TYR A 107 -4.49 3.03 4.83
N PHE A 108 -4.68 2.64 6.08
CA PHE A 108 -5.16 3.56 7.12
C PHE A 108 -4.11 4.64 7.47
N ILE A 109 -2.87 4.23 7.74
CA ILE A 109 -1.79 5.17 8.06
C ILE A 109 -1.46 6.04 6.83
N SER A 110 -1.47 5.46 5.63
CA SER A 110 -1.32 6.23 4.38
C SER A 110 -2.36 7.35 4.27
N ALA A 111 -3.63 7.06 4.56
CA ALA A 111 -4.67 8.08 4.55
C ALA A 111 -4.46 9.18 5.61
N LEU A 112 -3.99 8.81 6.81
CA LEU A 112 -3.64 9.80 7.85
C LEU A 112 -2.49 10.72 7.40
N VAL A 113 -1.45 10.16 6.76
CA VAL A 113 -0.31 10.95 6.27
C VAL A 113 -0.73 11.85 5.11
N VAL A 114 -1.57 11.37 4.19
CA VAL A 114 -2.15 12.21 3.13
C VAL A 114 -2.95 13.36 3.75
N GLY A 115 -3.81 13.09 4.74
CA GLY A 115 -4.55 14.13 5.44
C GLY A 115 -3.65 15.16 6.14
N TYR A 116 -2.55 14.70 6.74
CA TYR A 116 -1.55 15.59 7.34
C TYR A 116 -0.84 16.47 6.30
N MET A 117 -0.53 15.93 5.12
CA MET A 117 0.21 16.66 4.08
C MET A 117 -0.65 17.63 3.28
N THR A 118 -1.94 17.33 3.09
CA THR A 118 -2.81 18.09 2.16
C THR A 118 -3.90 18.87 2.90
N VAL A 119 -4.72 18.19 3.71
CA VAL A 119 -5.88 18.78 4.37
C VAL A 119 -5.47 19.72 5.49
N LEU A 120 -4.45 19.36 6.28
CA LEU A 120 -4.01 20.16 7.42
C LEU A 120 -3.42 21.52 6.96
N PRO A 121 -2.57 21.61 5.93
CA PRO A 121 -2.14 22.91 5.39
C PRO A 121 -3.25 23.72 4.75
N ALA A 122 -4.19 23.07 4.04
CA ALA A 122 -5.34 23.76 3.48
C ALA A 122 -6.19 24.41 4.58
N TYR A 123 -6.37 23.72 5.71
CA TYR A 123 -7.13 24.23 6.85
C TYR A 123 -6.38 25.30 7.67
N LEU A 124 -5.10 25.08 7.99
CA LEU A 124 -4.32 25.97 8.86
C LEU A 124 -3.73 27.18 8.14
N PHE A 125 -3.31 27.01 6.88
CA PHE A 125 -2.56 28.03 6.13
C PHE A 125 -3.32 28.55 4.90
N ASN A 126 -4.56 28.12 4.69
CA ASN A 126 -5.34 28.40 3.47
C ASN A 126 -4.57 28.04 2.19
N ALA A 127 -3.76 26.98 2.26
CA ALA A 127 -3.04 26.47 1.10
C ALA A 127 -4.05 25.97 0.05
N LYS A 128 -3.81 26.32 -1.22
CA LYS A 128 -4.63 25.81 -2.32
C LYS A 128 -4.26 24.36 -2.58
N LEU A 129 -5.26 23.49 -2.63
CA LEU A 129 -5.11 22.11 -3.06
C LEU A 129 -4.80 22.08 -4.55
N ASP A 130 -3.72 21.41 -4.92
CA ASP A 130 -3.36 21.21 -6.31
C ASP A 130 -3.90 19.87 -6.85
N THR A 131 -3.64 19.61 -8.13
CA THR A 131 -4.06 18.36 -8.78
C THR A 131 -3.40 17.13 -8.15
N GLY A 132 -2.18 17.27 -7.63
CA GLY A 132 -1.45 16.22 -6.91
C GLY A 132 -2.13 15.87 -5.59
N ASP A 133 -2.55 16.87 -4.82
CA ASP A 133 -3.26 16.71 -3.57
C ASP A 133 -4.60 16.00 -3.77
N ILE A 134 -5.37 16.43 -4.79
CA ILE A 134 -6.66 15.80 -5.13
C ILE A 134 -6.45 14.33 -5.53
N ARG A 135 -5.40 14.03 -6.29
CA ARG A 135 -5.03 12.66 -6.65
C ARG A 135 -4.63 11.83 -5.43
N ALA A 136 -3.88 12.40 -4.48
CA ALA A 136 -3.48 11.72 -3.26
C ALA A 136 -4.69 11.41 -2.36
N ILE A 137 -5.57 12.39 -2.17
CA ILE A 137 -6.80 12.24 -1.38
C ILE A 137 -7.72 11.18 -2.01
N SER A 138 -7.96 11.25 -3.31
CA SER A 138 -8.81 10.26 -4.00
C SER A 138 -8.24 8.84 -3.89
N SER A 139 -6.93 8.68 -4.02
CA SER A 139 -6.25 7.38 -3.81
C SER A 139 -6.42 6.87 -2.38
N ALA A 140 -6.28 7.74 -1.37
CA ALA A 140 -6.49 7.39 0.04
C ALA A 140 -7.95 6.96 0.32
N VAL A 141 -8.92 7.68 -0.24
CA VAL A 141 -10.34 7.33 -0.14
C VAL A 141 -10.62 5.98 -0.79
N PHE A 142 -10.05 5.73 -1.97
CA PHE A 142 -10.17 4.42 -2.63
C PHE A 142 -9.53 3.30 -1.79
N GLY A 143 -8.38 3.58 -1.17
CA GLY A 143 -7.72 2.67 -0.23
C GLY A 143 -8.60 2.26 0.93
N ILE A 144 -9.25 3.23 1.57
CA ILE A 144 -10.16 2.97 2.69
C ILE A 144 -11.44 2.28 2.23
N ALA A 145 -12.08 2.77 1.16
CA ALA A 145 -13.41 2.32 0.76
C ALA A 145 -13.39 0.95 0.05
N VAL A 146 -12.32 0.65 -0.69
CA VAL A 146 -12.24 -0.57 -1.51
C VAL A 146 -11.27 -1.56 -0.91
N TRP A 147 -10.02 -1.15 -0.64
CA TRP A 147 -8.99 -2.10 -0.23
C TRP A 147 -9.16 -2.60 1.20
N ILE A 148 -9.48 -1.73 2.17
CA ILE A 148 -9.66 -2.18 3.56
C ILE A 148 -10.77 -3.24 3.67
N PRO A 149 -12.01 -3.03 3.16
CA PRO A 149 -13.05 -4.06 3.18
C PRO A 149 -12.65 -5.32 2.42
N TYR A 150 -11.97 -5.18 1.28
CA TYR A 150 -11.47 -6.33 0.53
C TYR A 150 -10.51 -7.18 1.36
N PHE A 151 -9.54 -6.58 2.05
CA PHE A 151 -8.59 -7.32 2.88
C PHE A 151 -9.23 -7.93 4.13
N LEU A 152 -10.26 -7.31 4.69
CA LEU A 152 -10.95 -7.80 5.89
C LEU A 152 -11.93 -8.95 5.59
N PHE A 153 -12.76 -8.82 4.56
CA PHE A 153 -13.90 -9.71 4.32
C PHE A 153 -13.69 -10.72 3.20
N SER A 154 -12.67 -10.56 2.35
CA SER A 154 -12.45 -11.51 1.24
C SER A 154 -12.01 -12.88 1.74
N LYS A 155 -12.75 -13.92 1.34
CA LYS A 155 -12.43 -15.34 1.59
C LYS A 155 -11.08 -15.76 0.98
N ARG A 156 -10.58 -15.01 0.00
CA ARG A 156 -9.35 -15.33 -0.72
C ARG A 156 -8.08 -14.96 0.03
N ILE A 157 -8.12 -13.91 0.85
CA ILE A 157 -6.98 -13.42 1.61
C ILE A 157 -6.38 -14.49 2.55
N PRO A 158 -7.16 -15.20 3.39
CA PRO A 158 -6.58 -16.25 4.23
C PRO A 158 -6.03 -17.45 3.45
N LEU A 159 -6.50 -17.70 2.22
CA LEU A 159 -5.99 -18.77 1.36
C LEU A 159 -4.62 -18.42 0.77
N VAL A 160 -4.46 -17.20 0.25
CA VAL A 160 -3.20 -16.72 -0.36
C VAL A 160 -2.14 -16.40 0.71
N PHE A 161 -2.56 -15.81 1.82
CA PHE A 161 -1.68 -15.38 2.92
C PHE A 161 -1.77 -16.36 4.10
N SER A 162 -1.35 -17.59 3.88
CA SER A 162 -1.46 -18.69 4.86
C SER A 162 -0.13 -19.06 5.54
N ARG A 163 0.99 -18.52 5.07
CA ARG A 163 2.36 -18.85 5.51
C ARG A 163 2.79 -18.08 6.75
#